data_AF-A0A256XCF8-F1
#
_entry.id   AF-A0A256XCF8-F1
#
_cell.length_a   1.000
_cell.length_b   1.000
_cell.length_c   1.000
_cell.angle_alpha   90.00
_cell.angle_beta   90.00
_cell.angle_gamma   90.00
#
_symmetry.space_group_name_H-M   'P 1'
#
loop_
_entity.id
_entity.type
_entity.pdbx_description
1 polymer ?
#
loop_
_entity_poly.entity_id
_entity_poly.type
_entity_poly.pdbx_seq_one_letter_code
_entity_poly.pdbx_strand_id
1 'polypeptide(L)'
;MEQKAIVGIIASFIIGLLIGTFVIAPLVMKPAPPPKEEVELVVFSLWGGTEEENFLKALKAFEEKTGIKVKHVSQTTEGLQVGIPTQFAAGKTVADLIVAPWPAWIRELGKAGHLLEVTDLIDPTKYPKDYIDMVTVDGKIYAAPFKAWAKPGFWYKKSFFEKHGLTPPKTWDEFLDLLEKLKNIPGIEAPIASGDGVGWPLSDVTEAFIINRGSPELQLKLISGEIMEREVWNILHG
;
A
#
# COMPACT_ATOMS: atom_id res chain seq x y z
N MET A 1 -0.92 4.33 61.76
CA MET A 1 0.09 3.68 60.89
C MET A 1 -0.43 3.81 59.48
N GLU A 2 0.12 4.51 58.49
CA GLU A 2 1.24 5.46 58.29
C GLU A 2 0.80 6.29 57.04
N GLN A 3 0.79 7.63 57.03
CA GLN A 3 1.79 8.54 56.40
C GLN A 3 2.53 7.95 55.18
N LYS A 4 2.81 8.60 54.04
CA LYS A 4 2.84 9.97 53.46
C LYS A 4 3.13 9.76 51.93
N ALA A 5 2.94 10.65 50.96
CA ALA A 5 3.40 12.04 50.73
C ALA A 5 2.66 12.52 49.44
N ILE A 6 2.10 13.72 49.22
CA ILE A 6 2.56 15.13 49.30
C ILE A 6 3.90 15.42 48.61
N VAL A 7 3.87 16.13 47.47
CA VAL A 7 4.55 17.41 47.15
C VAL A 7 3.85 17.95 45.88
N GLY A 8 3.39 19.19 45.69
CA GLY A 8 3.59 20.45 46.39
C GLY A 8 3.76 21.55 45.33
N ILE A 9 2.73 22.38 45.17
CA ILE A 9 2.71 23.62 44.36
C ILE A 9 3.60 24.66 45.06
N ILE A 10 4.42 25.41 44.30
CA ILE A 10 5.02 26.66 44.76
C ILE A 10 4.51 27.78 43.84
N ALA A 11 3.65 28.63 44.41
CA ALA A 11 3.29 29.94 43.88
C ALA A 11 3.89 31.00 44.84
N SER A 12 4.68 31.92 44.30
CA SER A 12 5.26 33.03 45.06
C SER A 12 4.56 34.35 44.69
N PHE A 13 4.18 35.08 45.73
CA PHE A 13 3.48 36.37 45.79
C PHE A 13 4.29 37.55 45.22
N ILE A 14 3.58 38.60 44.75
CA ILE A 14 3.84 39.98 45.19
C ILE A 14 2.54 40.81 45.14
N ILE A 15 2.28 41.52 46.24
CA ILE A 15 1.20 42.48 46.46
C ILE A 15 1.71 43.86 46.00
N GLY A 16 0.90 44.56 45.21
CA GLY A 16 1.07 45.98 44.89
C GLY A 16 -0.29 46.67 44.84
N LEU A 17 -0.61 47.42 45.91
CA LEU A 17 -1.83 48.18 46.10
C LEU A 17 -1.85 49.43 45.18
N LEU A 18 -2.84 49.55 44.30
CA LEU A 18 -3.17 50.80 43.62
C LEU A 18 -4.69 50.88 43.47
N ILE A 19 -5.30 51.72 44.32
CA ILE A 19 -6.73 52.03 44.32
C ILE A 19 -6.98 52.98 43.14
N GLY A 20 -7.52 52.44 42.05
CA GLY A 20 -8.09 53.21 40.95
C GLY A 20 -9.50 52.69 40.69
N THR A 21 -10.52 53.54 40.87
CA THR A 21 -11.90 53.23 40.51
C THR A 21 -12.03 53.13 38.99
N PHE A 22 -11.85 51.92 38.45
CA PHE A 22 -12.24 51.60 37.08
C PHE A 22 -13.72 51.20 37.06
N VAL A 23 -14.51 51.91 36.26
CA VAL A 23 -15.85 51.48 35.87
C VAL A 23 -15.67 50.24 34.98
N ILE A 24 -15.94 49.05 35.53
CA ILE A 24 -15.95 47.80 34.75
C ILE A 24 -17.30 47.73 34.03
N ALA A 25 -17.33 48.14 32.76
CA ALA A 25 -18.38 47.69 31.86
C ALA A 25 -18.24 46.16 31.72
N PRO A 26 -19.32 45.36 31.87
CA PRO A 26 -19.21 43.93 31.70
C PRO A 26 -18.89 43.63 30.23
N LEU A 27 -17.63 43.25 29.97
CA LEU A 27 -17.25 42.64 28.71
C LEU A 27 -17.99 41.30 28.64
N VAL A 28 -19.07 41.24 27.88
CA VAL A 28 -19.64 39.96 27.44
C VAL A 28 -18.63 39.37 26.45
N MET A 29 -17.62 38.67 26.97
CA MET A 29 -16.75 37.85 26.13
C MET A 29 -17.60 36.73 25.54
N LYS A 30 -17.90 36.83 24.24
CA LYS A 30 -18.36 35.65 23.48
C LYS A 30 -17.31 34.55 23.68
N PRO A 31 -17.69 33.34 24.10
CA PRO A 31 -16.74 32.23 24.16
C PRO A 31 -16.12 32.06 22.77
N ALA A 32 -14.79 32.00 22.72
CA ALA A 32 -14.08 31.70 21.49
C ALA A 32 -14.60 30.36 20.93
N PRO A 33 -14.73 30.22 19.60
CA PRO A 33 -15.04 28.92 19.01
C PRO A 33 -14.04 27.89 19.53
N PRO A 34 -14.46 26.66 19.87
CA PRO A 34 -13.52 25.61 20.23
C PRO A 34 -12.47 25.48 19.12
N PRO A 35 -11.19 25.24 19.46
CA PRO A 35 -10.17 24.97 18.46
C PRO A 35 -10.68 23.88 17.54
N LYS A 36 -10.64 24.11 16.22
CA LYS A 36 -10.83 23.02 15.26
C LYS A 36 -9.81 21.95 15.64
N GLU A 37 -10.27 20.75 15.97
CA GLU A 37 -9.36 19.61 16.11
C GLU A 37 -8.52 19.53 14.84
N GLU A 38 -7.20 19.58 15.03
CA GLU A 38 -6.25 19.46 13.93
C GLU A 38 -6.28 17.99 13.52
N VAL A 39 -7.04 17.68 12.46
CA VAL A 39 -7.18 16.31 11.95
C VAL A 39 -5.87 15.90 11.29
N GLU A 40 -5.15 14.98 11.92
CA GLU A 40 -4.00 14.29 11.35
C GLU A 40 -4.46 12.98 10.69
N LEU A 41 -4.24 12.84 9.39
CA LEU A 41 -4.53 11.60 8.65
C LEU A 41 -3.40 10.60 8.82
N VAL A 42 -3.72 9.36 9.16
CA VAL A 42 -2.77 8.26 9.22
C VAL A 42 -2.78 7.50 7.89
N VAL A 43 -1.64 7.46 7.21
CA VAL A 43 -1.48 6.87 5.88
C VAL A 43 -0.49 5.72 5.90
N PHE A 44 -0.94 4.52 5.55
CA PHE A 44 -0.09 3.34 5.43
C PHE A 44 0.35 3.12 3.98
N SER A 45 1.63 2.77 3.77
CA SER A 45 2.12 2.30 2.47
C SER A 45 3.15 1.18 2.60
N LEU A 46 3.47 0.52 1.49
CA LEU A 46 4.41 -0.61 1.42
C LEU A 46 5.80 -0.22 0.89
N TRP A 47 6.05 1.08 0.75
CA TRP A 47 7.24 1.57 0.07
C TRP A 47 8.35 1.90 1.04
N GLY A 48 9.58 1.69 0.59
CA GLY A 48 10.80 2.13 1.25
C GLY A 48 11.76 2.77 0.24
N GLY A 49 12.85 3.36 0.74
CA GLY A 49 13.89 3.95 -0.09
C GLY A 49 13.37 5.07 -1.00
N THR A 50 13.83 5.13 -2.24
CA THR A 50 13.49 6.22 -3.18
C THR A 50 12.00 6.32 -3.48
N GLU A 51 11.26 5.21 -3.44
CA GLU A 51 9.81 5.24 -3.68
C GLU A 51 9.07 5.92 -2.51
N GLU A 52 9.46 5.61 -1.28
CA GLU A 52 8.96 6.27 -0.07
C GLU A 52 9.31 7.76 -0.07
N GLU A 53 10.56 8.12 -0.38
CA GLU A 53 11.00 9.52 -0.47
C GLU A 53 10.15 10.33 -1.46
N ASN A 54 9.80 9.74 -2.60
CA ASN A 54 8.95 10.40 -3.59
C ASN A 54 7.49 10.49 -3.13
N PHE A 55 6.98 9.49 -2.43
CA PHE A 55 5.64 9.55 -1.85
C PHE A 55 5.53 10.61 -0.75
N LEU A 56 6.54 10.73 0.12
CA LEU A 56 6.58 11.77 1.14
C LEU A 56 6.55 13.18 0.55
N LYS A 57 7.17 13.41 -0.62
CA LYS A 57 7.04 14.69 -1.36
C LYS A 57 5.61 14.95 -1.82
N ALA A 58 4.91 13.93 -2.30
CA ALA A 58 3.51 14.05 -2.69
C ALA A 58 2.60 14.35 -1.49
N LEU A 59 2.83 13.68 -0.35
CA LEU A 59 2.13 13.97 0.90
C LEU A 59 2.40 15.40 1.37
N LYS A 60 3.65 15.87 1.33
CA LYS A 60 4.00 17.26 1.67
C LYS A 60 3.25 18.28 0.80
N ALA A 61 3.19 18.05 -0.51
CA ALA A 61 2.45 18.92 -1.43
C ALA A 61 0.94 18.92 -1.11
N PHE A 62 0.38 17.78 -0.69
CA PHE A 62 -0.99 17.70 -0.19
C PHE A 62 -1.18 18.50 1.10
N GLU A 63 -0.28 18.38 2.08
CA GLU A 63 -0.34 19.14 3.33
C GLU A 63 -0.27 20.65 3.06
N GLU A 64 0.65 21.10 2.19
CA GLU A 64 0.82 22.51 1.84
C GLU A 64 -0.42 23.09 1.14
N LYS A 65 -1.09 22.27 0.30
CA LYS A 65 -2.27 22.69 -0.45
C LYS A 65 -3.55 22.71 0.39
N THR A 66 -3.67 21.81 1.35
CA THR A 66 -4.93 21.57 2.07
C THR A 66 -4.91 22.03 3.52
N GLY A 67 -3.71 22.16 4.11
CA GLY A 67 -3.50 22.38 5.53
C GLY A 67 -3.73 21.15 6.41
N ILE A 68 -4.07 19.99 5.82
CA ILE A 68 -4.30 18.74 6.55
C ILE A 68 -2.96 18.07 6.82
N LYS A 69 -2.73 17.64 8.06
CA LYS A 69 -1.50 16.92 8.45
C LYS A 69 -1.60 15.44 8.12
N VAL A 70 -0.46 14.83 7.78
CA VAL A 70 -0.36 13.43 7.41
C VAL A 70 0.76 12.75 8.21
N LYS A 71 0.38 11.73 8.97
CA LYS A 71 1.30 10.75 9.56
C LYS A 71 1.44 9.55 8.64
N HIS A 72 2.55 9.48 7.91
CA HIS A 72 2.90 8.32 7.09
C HIS A 72 3.53 7.22 7.93
N VAL A 73 3.12 5.97 7.70
CA VAL A 73 3.70 4.77 8.33
C VAL A 73 3.95 3.72 7.24
N SER A 74 5.21 3.39 6.99
CA SER A 74 5.57 2.27 6.12
C SER A 74 5.25 0.92 6.79
N GLN A 75 4.74 -0.02 6.00
CA GLN A 75 4.27 -1.34 6.41
C GLN A 75 4.94 -2.42 5.54
N THR A 76 5.02 -3.64 6.07
CA THR A 76 5.30 -4.82 5.24
C THR A 76 4.01 -5.40 4.68
N THR A 77 4.13 -6.30 3.71
CA THR A 77 2.98 -7.04 3.16
C THR A 77 2.22 -7.79 4.26
N GLU A 78 2.96 -8.48 5.13
CA GLU A 78 2.42 -9.24 6.25
C GLU A 78 1.77 -8.31 7.29
N GLY A 79 2.40 -7.16 7.54
CA GLY A 79 1.85 -6.12 8.42
C GLY A 79 0.46 -5.66 7.97
N LEU A 80 0.24 -5.51 6.66
CA LEU A 80 -1.09 -5.20 6.12
C LEU A 80 -2.03 -6.41 6.13
N GLN A 81 -1.63 -7.53 5.52
CA GLN A 81 -2.53 -8.67 5.28
C GLN A 81 -2.95 -9.41 6.56
N VAL A 82 -2.12 -9.41 7.60
CA VAL A 82 -2.43 -10.05 8.90
C VAL A 82 -2.84 -9.01 9.94
N GLY A 83 -2.14 -7.89 9.99
CA GLY A 83 -2.36 -6.86 11.01
C GLY A 83 -3.70 -6.15 10.86
N ILE A 84 -4.05 -5.70 9.65
CA ILE A 84 -5.29 -4.93 9.43
C ILE A 84 -6.55 -5.75 9.75
N PRO A 85 -6.74 -6.99 9.25
CA PRO A 85 -7.92 -7.77 9.60
C PRO A 85 -8.03 -8.05 11.10
N THR A 86 -6.90 -8.24 11.79
CA THR A 86 -6.88 -8.41 13.25
C THR A 86 -7.37 -7.16 13.98
N GLN A 87 -7.01 -5.97 13.52
CA GLN A 87 -7.50 -4.71 14.10
C GLN A 87 -9.00 -4.51 13.83
N PHE A 88 -9.47 -4.83 12.62
CA PHE A 88 -10.90 -4.77 12.30
C PHE A 88 -11.72 -5.73 13.16
N ALA A 89 -11.25 -6.96 13.38
CA ALA A 89 -11.88 -7.91 14.30
C ALA A 89 -11.92 -7.40 15.76
N ALA A 90 -10.95 -6.58 16.15
CA ALA A 90 -10.92 -5.89 17.44
C ALA A 90 -11.74 -4.58 17.47
N GLY A 91 -12.45 -4.25 16.38
CA GLY A 91 -13.26 -3.03 16.27
C GLY A 91 -12.43 -1.74 16.19
N LYS A 92 -11.18 -1.83 15.69
CA LYS A 92 -10.25 -0.71 15.61
C LYS A 92 -9.95 -0.34 14.16
N THR A 93 -9.88 0.96 13.90
CA THR A 93 -9.31 1.53 12.68
C THR A 93 -7.98 2.18 13.03
N VAL A 94 -6.90 1.75 12.36
CA VAL A 94 -5.53 2.19 12.65
C VAL A 94 -4.90 3.06 11.56
N ALA A 95 -5.60 3.23 10.44
CA ALA A 95 -5.20 4.07 9.32
C ALA A 95 -6.45 4.63 8.64
N ASP A 96 -6.34 5.86 8.13
CA ASP A 96 -7.38 6.53 7.33
C ASP A 96 -7.24 6.22 5.84
N LEU A 97 -6.00 6.00 5.38
CA LEU A 97 -5.69 5.59 4.00
C LEU A 97 -4.69 4.45 4.02
N ILE A 98 -4.97 3.39 3.24
CA ILE A 98 -4.07 2.25 3.07
C ILE A 98 -3.75 2.12 1.58
N VAL A 99 -2.47 2.23 1.24
CA VAL A 99 -1.98 1.87 -0.09
C VAL A 99 -1.87 0.34 -0.16
N ALA A 100 -2.83 -0.30 -0.84
CA ALA A 100 -2.91 -1.75 -0.98
C ALA A 100 -2.82 -2.19 -2.45
N PRO A 101 -1.93 -3.14 -2.81
CA PRO A 101 -1.75 -3.61 -4.17
C PRO A 101 -2.63 -4.80 -4.54
N TRP A 102 -3.55 -5.23 -3.66
CA TRP A 102 -4.35 -6.45 -3.83
C TRP A 102 -5.84 -6.12 -4.05
N PRO A 103 -6.32 -6.04 -5.30
CA PRO A 103 -7.72 -5.71 -5.56
C PRO A 103 -8.71 -6.71 -4.98
N ALA A 104 -8.37 -8.01 -4.96
CA ALA A 104 -9.22 -9.03 -4.33
C ALA A 104 -9.46 -8.74 -2.84
N TRP A 105 -8.39 -8.40 -2.11
CA TRP A 105 -8.47 -8.04 -0.70
C TRP A 105 -9.27 -6.75 -0.47
N ILE A 106 -9.10 -5.74 -1.34
CA ILE A 106 -9.92 -4.51 -1.30
C ILE A 106 -11.41 -4.86 -1.46
N ARG A 107 -11.76 -5.71 -2.43
CA ARG A 107 -13.14 -6.16 -2.65
C ARG A 107 -13.70 -6.93 -1.44
N GLU A 108 -12.91 -7.83 -0.85
CA GLU A 108 -13.29 -8.59 0.34
C GLU A 108 -13.58 -7.67 1.53
N LEU A 109 -12.66 -6.74 1.83
CA LEU A 109 -12.83 -5.78 2.91
C LEU A 109 -14.00 -4.81 2.67
N GLY A 110 -14.18 -4.37 1.42
CA GLY A 110 -15.32 -3.53 1.03
C GLY A 110 -16.66 -4.25 1.23
N LYS A 111 -16.76 -5.51 0.79
CA LYS A 111 -17.94 -6.36 1.00
C LYS A 111 -18.22 -6.65 2.47
N ALA A 112 -17.17 -6.78 3.28
CA ALA A 112 -17.27 -6.94 4.73
C ALA A 112 -17.64 -5.64 5.48
N GLY A 113 -17.72 -4.50 4.79
CA GLY A 113 -18.05 -3.21 5.38
C GLY A 113 -16.89 -2.55 6.14
N HIS A 114 -15.66 -3.00 5.92
CA HIS A 114 -14.47 -2.45 6.56
C HIS A 114 -13.88 -1.25 5.82
N LEU A 115 -14.25 -1.04 4.55
CA LEU A 115 -13.79 0.09 3.75
C LEU A 115 -14.91 1.07 3.47
N LEU A 116 -14.55 2.36 3.43
CA LEU A 116 -15.43 3.42 2.96
C LEU A 116 -15.71 3.24 1.47
N GLU A 117 -16.99 3.31 1.08
CA GLU A 117 -17.37 3.43 -0.32
C GLU A 117 -16.94 4.81 -0.87
N VAL A 118 -16.27 4.82 -2.01
CA VAL A 118 -15.73 6.04 -2.65
C VAL A 118 -16.38 6.35 -4.01
N THR A 119 -17.48 5.68 -4.36
CA THR A 119 -18.18 5.83 -5.66
C THR A 119 -18.45 7.29 -6.02
N ASP A 120 -18.95 8.07 -5.05
CA ASP A 120 -19.28 9.49 -5.24
C ASP A 120 -18.10 10.45 -4.97
N LEU A 121 -16.97 9.92 -4.49
CA LEU A 121 -15.77 10.69 -4.15
C LEU A 121 -14.74 10.72 -5.28
N ILE A 122 -14.86 9.81 -6.26
CA ILE A 122 -13.98 9.76 -7.42
C ILE A 122 -14.78 9.84 -8.72
N ASP A 123 -14.12 10.30 -9.77
CA ASP A 123 -14.67 10.26 -11.12
C ASP A 123 -14.11 9.01 -11.83
N PRO A 124 -14.89 7.92 -11.99
CA PRO A 124 -14.39 6.67 -12.57
C PRO A 124 -13.97 6.83 -14.04
N THR A 125 -14.44 7.86 -14.74
CA THR A 125 -14.07 8.11 -16.15
C THR A 125 -12.63 8.56 -16.32
N LYS A 126 -11.96 8.97 -15.24
CA LYS A 126 -10.55 9.36 -15.22
C LYS A 126 -9.58 8.19 -15.11
N TYR A 127 -10.10 6.97 -15.02
CA TYR A 127 -9.32 5.75 -14.84
C TYR A 127 -9.60 4.77 -15.97
N PRO A 128 -8.63 3.94 -16.38
CA PRO A 128 -8.90 2.80 -17.24
C PRO A 128 -9.95 1.89 -16.60
N LYS A 129 -10.95 1.49 -17.39
CA LYS A 129 -12.11 0.73 -16.91
C LYS A 129 -11.70 -0.51 -16.11
N ASP A 130 -10.74 -1.28 -16.63
CA ASP A 130 -10.28 -2.52 -16.02
C ASP A 130 -9.73 -2.30 -14.59
N TYR A 131 -9.09 -1.16 -14.32
CA TYR A 131 -8.58 -0.86 -12.98
C TYR A 131 -9.68 -0.47 -12.00
N ILE A 132 -10.73 0.22 -12.47
CA ILE A 132 -11.90 0.52 -11.64
C ILE A 132 -12.69 -0.75 -11.34
N ASP A 133 -12.91 -1.60 -12.35
CA ASP A 133 -13.62 -2.87 -12.20
C ASP A 133 -12.94 -3.75 -11.13
N MET A 134 -11.60 -3.77 -11.09
CA MET A 134 -10.82 -4.54 -10.11
C MET A 134 -11.11 -4.17 -8.65
N VAL A 135 -11.51 -2.93 -8.36
CA VAL A 135 -11.80 -2.43 -7.00
C VAL A 135 -13.29 -2.16 -6.76
N THR A 136 -14.13 -2.65 -7.67
CA THR A 136 -15.60 -2.52 -7.61
C THR A 136 -16.24 -3.82 -7.14
N VAL A 137 -17.24 -3.73 -6.26
CA VAL A 137 -18.08 -4.86 -5.83
C VAL A 137 -19.52 -4.43 -5.84
N ASP A 138 -20.40 -5.21 -6.47
CA ASP A 138 -21.85 -4.95 -6.51
C ASP A 138 -22.19 -3.50 -6.93
N GLY A 139 -21.41 -2.94 -7.87
CA GLY A 139 -21.58 -1.57 -8.39
C GLY A 139 -20.97 -0.46 -7.53
N LYS A 140 -20.34 -0.79 -6.40
CA LYS A 140 -19.73 0.16 -5.45
C LYS A 140 -18.21 0.14 -5.57
N ILE A 141 -17.59 1.32 -5.59
CA ILE A 141 -16.13 1.48 -5.72
C ILE A 141 -15.53 1.64 -4.32
N TYR A 142 -14.48 0.88 -4.00
CA TYR A 142 -13.85 0.88 -2.67
C TYR A 142 -12.39 1.38 -2.64
N ALA A 143 -11.82 1.76 -3.78
CA ALA A 143 -10.49 2.36 -3.84
C ALA A 143 -10.31 3.25 -5.07
N ALA A 144 -9.32 4.14 -5.01
CA ALA A 144 -8.85 4.94 -6.15
C ALA A 144 -7.58 4.31 -6.74
N PRO A 145 -7.62 3.69 -7.93
CA PRO A 145 -6.42 3.14 -8.56
C PRO A 145 -5.49 4.26 -9.02
N PHE A 146 -4.25 4.29 -8.55
CA PHE A 146 -3.30 5.37 -8.90
C PHE A 146 -1.99 4.86 -9.53
N LYS A 147 -1.73 3.56 -9.47
CA LYS A 147 -0.50 2.93 -9.97
C LYS A 147 -0.77 1.49 -10.38
N ALA A 148 -0.10 1.06 -11.45
CA ALA A 148 -0.05 -0.32 -11.89
C ALA A 148 1.41 -0.70 -12.23
N TRP A 149 1.69 -1.99 -12.18
CA TRP A 149 2.97 -2.56 -12.62
C TRP A 149 2.73 -3.55 -13.75
N ALA A 150 3.56 -3.48 -14.79
CA ALA A 150 3.59 -4.50 -15.82
C ALA A 150 4.33 -5.73 -15.27
N LYS A 151 3.57 -6.70 -14.80
CA LYS A 151 4.01 -8.00 -14.32
C LYS A 151 3.07 -9.09 -14.86
N PRO A 152 3.54 -10.33 -14.97
CA PRO A 152 4.90 -10.80 -14.67
C PRO A 152 5.86 -10.68 -15.86
N GLY A 153 7.18 -10.80 -15.62
CA GLY A 153 8.20 -10.73 -16.67
C GLY A 153 9.65 -10.89 -16.18
N PHE A 154 10.60 -10.90 -17.11
CA PHE A 154 12.03 -10.93 -16.81
C PHE A 154 12.69 -9.60 -17.14
N TRP A 155 13.49 -9.09 -16.20
CA TRP A 155 14.34 -7.92 -16.42
C TRP A 155 15.79 -8.35 -16.64
N TYR A 156 16.46 -7.70 -17.58
CA TYR A 156 17.86 -7.95 -17.88
C TYR A 156 18.63 -6.64 -18.10
N LYS A 157 19.95 -6.69 -17.91
CA LYS A 157 20.84 -5.56 -18.19
C LYS A 157 21.20 -5.57 -19.68
N LYS A 158 20.70 -4.59 -20.44
CA LYS A 158 20.98 -4.47 -21.89
C LYS A 158 22.47 -4.45 -22.23
N SER A 159 23.26 -3.66 -21.49
CA SER A 159 24.71 -3.60 -21.68
C SER A 159 25.41 -4.94 -21.41
N PHE A 160 24.87 -5.77 -20.51
CA PHE A 160 25.38 -7.12 -20.30
C PHE A 160 25.07 -8.02 -21.49
N PHE A 161 23.86 -7.95 -22.03
CA PHE A 161 23.47 -8.70 -23.23
C PHE A 161 24.31 -8.31 -24.43
N GLU A 162 24.47 -7.01 -24.69
CA GLU A 162 25.30 -6.48 -25.76
C GLU A 162 26.76 -6.95 -25.64
N LYS A 163 27.34 -6.86 -24.43
CA LYS A 163 28.73 -7.29 -24.18
C LYS A 163 28.96 -8.78 -24.47
N HIS A 164 27.96 -9.63 -24.25
CA HIS A 164 28.07 -11.08 -24.42
C HIS A 164 27.37 -11.61 -25.68
N GLY A 165 26.93 -10.73 -26.59
CA GLY A 165 26.27 -11.12 -27.84
C GLY A 165 24.94 -11.87 -27.62
N LEU A 166 24.25 -11.60 -26.52
CA LEU A 166 22.98 -12.22 -26.18
C LEU A 166 21.82 -11.41 -26.74
N THR A 167 20.75 -12.09 -27.14
CA THR A 167 19.50 -11.48 -27.58
C THR A 167 18.33 -11.94 -26.71
N PRO A 168 17.32 -11.08 -26.45
CA PRO A 168 16.10 -11.52 -25.80
C PRO A 168 15.45 -12.68 -26.56
N PRO A 169 15.04 -13.76 -25.88
CA PRO A 169 14.47 -14.92 -26.54
C PRO A 169 13.01 -14.65 -26.90
N LYS A 170 12.54 -15.24 -27.99
CA LYS A 170 11.17 -15.13 -28.50
C LYS A 170 10.38 -16.42 -28.34
N THR A 171 11.06 -17.53 -28.11
CA THR A 171 10.44 -18.85 -27.93
C THR A 171 10.93 -19.49 -26.64
N TRP A 172 10.25 -20.55 -26.22
CA TRP A 172 10.63 -21.32 -25.05
C TRP A 172 12.01 -21.97 -25.22
N ASP A 173 12.28 -22.56 -26.38
CA ASP A 173 13.57 -23.19 -26.68
C ASP A 173 14.69 -22.14 -26.69
N GLU A 174 14.47 -20.97 -27.30
CA GLU A 174 15.43 -19.86 -27.25
C GLU A 174 15.68 -19.36 -25.83
N PHE A 175 14.65 -19.39 -24.97
CA PHE A 175 14.79 -19.03 -23.55
C PHE A 175 15.66 -20.04 -22.81
N LEU A 176 15.43 -21.35 -22.99
CA LEU A 176 16.26 -22.40 -22.40
C LEU A 176 17.72 -22.32 -22.89
N ASP A 177 17.93 -22.10 -24.19
CA ASP A 177 19.25 -21.87 -24.77
C ASP A 177 19.94 -20.64 -24.19
N LEU A 178 19.19 -19.56 -23.96
CA LEU A 178 19.70 -18.36 -23.30
C LEU A 178 20.14 -18.67 -21.86
N LEU A 179 19.36 -19.42 -21.09
CA LEU A 179 19.73 -19.80 -19.72
C LEU A 179 21.02 -20.63 -19.69
N GLU A 180 21.19 -21.55 -20.63
CA GLU A 180 22.41 -22.36 -20.75
C GLU A 180 23.61 -21.48 -21.15
N LYS A 181 23.44 -20.53 -22.09
CA LYS A 181 24.49 -19.55 -22.42
C LYS A 181 24.89 -18.71 -21.21
N LEU A 182 23.91 -18.21 -20.44
CA LEU A 182 24.15 -17.40 -19.24
C LEU A 182 24.92 -18.17 -18.17
N LYS A 183 24.56 -19.44 -17.93
CA LYS A 183 25.22 -20.32 -16.96
C LYS A 183 26.70 -20.54 -17.27
N ASN A 184 27.08 -20.51 -18.54
CA ASN A 184 28.45 -20.71 -19.00
C ASN A 184 29.30 -19.42 -18.99
N ILE A 185 28.71 -18.26 -18.64
CA ILE A 185 29.47 -17.00 -18.50
C ILE A 185 30.16 -16.95 -17.13
N PRO A 186 31.49 -16.76 -17.06
CA PRO A 186 32.22 -16.66 -15.79
C PRO A 186 31.65 -15.58 -14.87
N GLY A 187 31.42 -15.94 -13.60
CA GLY A 187 30.89 -15.03 -12.57
C GLY A 187 29.36 -14.95 -12.51
N ILE A 188 28.64 -15.68 -13.36
CA ILE A 188 27.19 -15.90 -13.20
C ILE A 188 26.96 -17.12 -12.32
N GLU A 189 26.37 -16.91 -11.14
CA GLU A 189 26.01 -18.01 -10.22
C GLU A 189 24.68 -18.66 -10.62
N ALA A 190 23.69 -17.84 -11.01
CA ALA A 190 22.38 -18.29 -11.46
C ALA A 190 21.89 -17.45 -12.66
N PRO A 191 21.41 -18.08 -13.75
CA PRO A 191 20.85 -17.36 -14.90
C PRO A 191 19.58 -16.55 -14.59
N ILE A 192 18.81 -16.98 -13.59
CA ILE A 192 17.62 -16.29 -13.08
C ILE A 192 17.83 -16.05 -11.60
N ALA A 193 17.64 -14.80 -11.17
CA ALA A 193 17.59 -14.44 -9.77
C ALA A 193 16.14 -14.09 -9.40
N SER A 194 15.66 -14.66 -8.31
CA SER A 194 14.38 -14.31 -7.68
C SER A 194 14.58 -14.23 -6.17
N GLY A 195 13.81 -13.40 -5.48
CA GLY A 195 13.82 -13.36 -4.02
C GLY A 195 13.04 -14.55 -3.46
N ASP A 196 13.65 -15.34 -2.58
CA ASP A 196 13.08 -16.58 -2.03
C ASP A 196 12.49 -16.44 -0.62
N GLY A 197 12.73 -15.31 0.06
CA GLY A 197 12.38 -15.15 1.48
C GLY A 197 10.90 -15.01 1.82
N VAL A 198 10.04 -14.62 0.86
CA VAL A 198 8.61 -14.27 1.12
C VAL A 198 7.63 -14.82 0.07
N GLY A 199 8.07 -15.75 -0.78
CA GLY A 199 7.22 -16.54 -1.69
C GLY A 199 6.67 -15.81 -2.93
N TRP A 200 6.15 -14.59 -2.80
CA TRP A 200 5.49 -13.86 -3.89
C TRP A 200 6.36 -13.65 -5.15
N PRO A 201 7.70 -13.46 -5.07
CA PRO A 201 8.49 -13.30 -6.30
C PRO A 201 8.49 -14.57 -7.17
N LEU A 202 8.31 -15.75 -6.56
CA LEU A 202 8.20 -17.01 -7.29
C LEU A 202 6.79 -17.22 -7.86
N SER A 203 5.74 -16.70 -7.21
CA SER A 203 4.39 -16.71 -7.77
C SER A 203 4.34 -15.88 -9.05
N ASP A 204 4.94 -14.68 -9.09
CA ASP A 204 5.04 -13.85 -10.31
C ASP A 204 5.60 -14.67 -11.50
N VAL A 205 6.67 -15.43 -11.29
CA VAL A 205 7.27 -16.28 -12.33
C VAL A 205 6.32 -17.41 -12.75
N THR A 206 5.70 -18.08 -11.77
CA THR A 206 4.77 -19.20 -12.01
C THR A 206 3.53 -18.75 -12.78
N GLU A 207 2.97 -17.60 -12.42
CA GLU A 207 1.83 -16.98 -13.11
C GLU A 207 2.20 -16.64 -14.56
N ALA A 208 3.41 -16.13 -14.80
CA ALA A 208 3.90 -15.88 -16.15
C ALA A 208 3.87 -17.14 -17.01
N PHE A 209 4.29 -18.26 -16.42
CA PHE A 209 4.29 -19.56 -17.08
C PHE A 209 2.89 -20.04 -17.44
N ILE A 210 1.97 -20.01 -16.48
CA ILE A 210 0.59 -20.46 -16.70
C ILE A 210 -0.08 -19.60 -17.79
N ILE A 211 0.11 -18.28 -17.75
CA ILE A 211 -0.48 -17.35 -18.72
C ILE A 211 0.10 -17.56 -20.12
N ASN A 212 1.42 -17.67 -20.26
CA ASN A 212 2.06 -17.73 -21.59
C ASN A 212 2.00 -19.11 -22.23
N ARG A 213 2.03 -20.20 -21.44
CA ARG A 213 1.98 -21.57 -21.97
C ARG A 213 0.56 -22.11 -22.07
N GLY A 214 -0.34 -21.63 -21.22
CA GLY A 214 -1.77 -21.92 -21.22
C GLY A 214 -2.56 -20.75 -21.79
N SER A 215 -3.14 -19.93 -20.91
CA SER A 215 -3.82 -18.68 -21.27
C SER A 215 -4.10 -17.81 -20.04
N PRO A 216 -4.45 -16.52 -20.20
CA PRO A 216 -4.99 -15.70 -19.11
C PRO A 216 -6.22 -16.34 -18.44
N GLU A 217 -7.12 -16.94 -19.21
CA GLU A 217 -8.32 -17.61 -18.69
C GLU A 217 -7.97 -18.81 -17.83
N LEU A 218 -6.93 -19.57 -18.18
CA LEU A 218 -6.45 -20.69 -17.37
C LEU A 218 -6.00 -20.20 -15.99
N GLN A 219 -5.26 -19.09 -15.94
CA GLN A 219 -4.88 -18.45 -14.68
C GLN A 219 -6.10 -17.99 -13.88
N LEU A 220 -7.08 -17.35 -14.54
CA LEU A 220 -8.31 -16.89 -13.88
C LEU A 220 -9.15 -18.03 -13.29
N LYS A 221 -9.24 -19.16 -13.98
CA LYS A 221 -9.92 -20.37 -13.48
C LYS A 221 -9.20 -20.98 -12.29
N LEU A 222 -7.86 -20.98 -12.30
CA LEU A 222 -7.07 -21.48 -11.18
C LEU A 222 -7.29 -20.60 -9.93
N ILE A 223 -7.17 -19.27 -10.05
CA ILE A 223 -7.31 -18.37 -8.89
C ILE A 223 -8.74 -18.32 -8.33
N SER A 224 -9.75 -18.60 -9.15
CA SER A 224 -11.16 -18.66 -8.72
C SER A 224 -11.53 -20.02 -8.13
N GLY A 225 -10.67 -21.03 -8.24
CA GLY A 225 -10.93 -22.39 -7.79
C GLY A 225 -11.85 -23.20 -8.72
N GLU A 226 -12.09 -22.74 -9.95
CA GLU A 226 -12.85 -23.49 -10.96
C GLU A 226 -12.09 -24.75 -11.43
N ILE A 227 -10.75 -24.68 -11.42
CA ILE A 227 -9.87 -25.81 -11.76
C ILE A 227 -8.77 -25.98 -10.71
N MET A 228 -8.27 -27.21 -10.58
CA MET A 228 -7.19 -27.55 -9.65
C MET A 228 -5.81 -27.51 -10.34
N GLU A 229 -4.74 -27.36 -9.55
CA GLU A 229 -3.35 -27.38 -10.03
C GLU A 229 -3.02 -28.60 -10.91
N ARG A 230 -3.54 -29.78 -10.57
CA ARG A 230 -3.35 -31.01 -11.37
C ARG A 230 -3.93 -30.90 -12.78
N GLU A 231 -5.02 -30.15 -12.94
CA GLU A 231 -5.68 -29.95 -14.22
C GLU A 231 -4.89 -28.97 -15.07
N VAL A 232 -4.36 -27.91 -14.44
CA VAL A 232 -3.39 -26.99 -15.08
C VAL A 232 -2.18 -27.77 -15.58
N TRP A 233 -1.60 -28.64 -14.74
CA TRP A 233 -0.46 -29.47 -15.14
C TRP A 233 -0.74 -30.29 -16.40
N ASN A 234 -1.89 -30.97 -16.43
CA ASN A 234 -2.30 -31.78 -17.59
C ASN A 234 -2.54 -30.93 -18.84
N ILE A 235 -3.09 -29.72 -18.70
CA ILE A 235 -3.32 -28.81 -19.84
C ILE A 235 -1.98 -28.29 -20.40
N LEU A 236 -1.00 -28.02 -19.54
CA LEU A 236 0.29 -27.48 -19.97
C LEU A 236 1.22 -28.53 -20.60
N HIS A 237 1.05 -29.81 -20.25
CA HIS A 237 1.92 -30.92 -20.68
C HIS A 237 1.24 -31.95 -21.60
N GLY A 238 -0.08 -31.87 -21.76
CA GLY A 238 -0.87 -32.73 -22.63
C GLY A 238 -0.93 -32.27 -24.08
#